data_AF-A0A4U1MIY6-F1
#
_entry.id   AF-A0A4U1MIY6-F1
#
_cell.length_a   1.000
_cell.length_b   1.000
_cell.length_c   1.000
_cell.angle_alpha   90.00
_cell.angle_beta   90.00
_cell.angle_gamma   90.00
#
_symmetry.space_group_name_H-M   'P 1'
#
loop_
_entity.id
_entity.type
_entity.pdbx_description
1 polymer ?
#
loop_
_entity_poly.entity_id
_entity_poly.type
_entity_poly.pdbx_seq_one_letter_code
_entity_poly.pdbx_strand_id
1 'polypeptide(L)'
;MNTFLQYNPTRLYFGKEQVSQITSEIKQEAKVLVVYGGGSIKRNGVYDAVMGELEKVNAEVYELSGVEPNPRLTTVEKGSAICKKESIDFLLAVGGGSVIDCTKAIAAGAHYEGSAWDLITQKEPIESALPFGTVLTLAATGSEMNSVSVITNWETKEKLGWGSPHVFPTFSVLDPTYTFSVPENHTVYGIVDSMSHALEHYFHRTPNTPMIDGFIESLLRTSIQTGPKLLANLESYENRETMMYISTTAFNGTLSNGTDGGDWATHRIEHAVSAVYDIPHGGGLAILFPNWLEHVLEEDPSRVKQLAINVLGISAEGKSDYDIAVEGAKALRQFWNSLGAPSRLADYDIDESEFDSMIEKTFIKPGVGTYKELDRESVRDILKRSL
;
A
#
# COMPACT_ATOMS: atom_id res chain seq x y z
N MET A 1 -6.48 24.94 -2.22
CA MET A 1 -5.76 24.09 -3.17
C MET A 1 -4.38 24.66 -3.38
N ASN A 2 -3.35 23.84 -3.20
CA ASN A 2 -1.97 24.17 -3.57
C ASN A 2 -1.76 23.98 -5.08
N THR A 3 -0.70 24.57 -5.64
CA THR A 3 -0.27 24.28 -7.02
C THR A 3 0.31 22.86 -7.11
N PHE A 4 -0.04 22.10 -8.15
CA PHE A 4 0.45 20.73 -8.34
C PHE A 4 0.59 20.37 -9.83
N LEU A 5 1.37 19.34 -10.11
CA LEU A 5 1.42 18.64 -11.40
C LEU A 5 0.80 17.26 -11.19
N GLN A 6 -0.15 16.89 -12.04
CA GLN A 6 -0.67 15.53 -12.10
C GLN A 6 -0.14 14.84 -13.35
N TYR A 7 0.71 13.83 -13.15
CA TYR A 7 1.21 12.96 -14.21
C TYR A 7 1.39 11.54 -13.66
N ASN A 8 0.76 10.57 -14.30
CA ASN A 8 0.92 9.16 -13.99
C ASN A 8 1.17 8.42 -15.32
N PRO A 9 2.39 7.90 -15.56
CA PRO A 9 2.76 7.31 -16.84
C PRO A 9 2.26 5.88 -17.02
N THR A 10 1.73 5.25 -15.97
CA THR A 10 1.34 3.83 -16.00
C THR A 10 0.09 3.62 -16.85
N ARG A 11 0.19 2.74 -17.84
CA ARG A 11 -0.98 2.24 -18.58
C ARG A 11 -1.71 1.19 -17.75
N LEU A 12 -3.00 1.39 -17.50
CA LEU A 12 -3.81 0.48 -16.70
C LEU A 12 -4.73 -0.36 -17.60
N TYR A 13 -4.56 -1.67 -17.57
CA TYR A 13 -5.42 -2.64 -18.24
C TYR A 13 -6.30 -3.32 -17.20
N PHE A 14 -7.57 -2.94 -17.15
CA PHE A 14 -8.47 -3.33 -16.08
C PHE A 14 -9.65 -4.17 -16.61
N GLY A 15 -9.96 -5.26 -15.91
CA GLY A 15 -11.07 -6.17 -16.21
C GLY A 15 -10.61 -7.59 -16.54
N LYS A 16 -11.57 -8.46 -16.88
CA LYS A 16 -11.29 -9.86 -17.24
C LYS A 16 -10.40 -9.97 -18.47
N GLU A 17 -9.54 -10.99 -18.47
CA GLU A 17 -8.74 -11.44 -19.62
C GLU A 17 -7.73 -10.39 -20.14
N GLN A 18 -7.46 -9.36 -19.34
CA GLN A 18 -6.51 -8.30 -19.68
C GLN A 18 -5.04 -8.75 -19.64
N VAL A 19 -4.74 -9.96 -19.14
CA VAL A 19 -3.40 -10.55 -19.20
C VAL A 19 -2.85 -10.62 -20.62
N SER A 20 -3.73 -10.78 -21.62
CA SER A 20 -3.39 -10.79 -23.04
C SER A 20 -2.63 -9.53 -23.51
N GLN A 21 -2.79 -8.41 -22.81
CA GLN A 21 -2.10 -7.15 -23.12
C GLN A 21 -0.59 -7.23 -22.89
N ILE A 22 -0.08 -8.23 -22.16
CA ILE A 22 1.36 -8.46 -22.03
C ILE A 22 2.03 -8.55 -23.41
N THR A 23 1.36 -9.14 -24.40
CA THR A 23 1.90 -9.30 -25.77
C THR A 23 2.09 -7.98 -26.54
N SER A 24 1.36 -6.92 -26.19
CA SER A 24 1.50 -5.59 -26.80
C SER A 24 2.49 -4.71 -26.05
N GLU A 25 2.80 -5.07 -24.81
CA GLU A 25 3.62 -4.31 -23.88
C GLU A 25 5.09 -4.75 -23.83
N ILE A 26 5.32 -6.06 -23.97
CA ILE A 26 6.66 -6.65 -23.93
C ILE A 26 7.15 -6.88 -25.36
N LYS A 27 8.36 -6.44 -25.64
CA LYS A 27 9.00 -6.61 -26.96
C LYS A 27 9.23 -8.09 -27.26
N GLN A 28 9.16 -8.44 -28.54
CA GLN A 28 9.56 -9.77 -29.00
C GLN A 28 11.00 -10.08 -28.59
N GLU A 29 11.25 -11.32 -28.18
CA GLU A 29 12.58 -11.85 -27.80
C GLU A 29 13.23 -11.13 -26.61
N ALA A 30 12.47 -10.36 -25.81
CA ALA A 30 12.99 -9.69 -24.62
C ALA A 30 13.41 -10.70 -23.54
N LYS A 31 14.49 -10.38 -22.82
CA LYS A 31 14.86 -11.09 -21.58
C LYS A 31 14.05 -10.55 -20.42
N VAL A 32 13.14 -11.37 -19.89
CA VAL A 32 12.19 -10.97 -18.85
C VAL A 32 12.52 -11.67 -17.54
N LEU A 33 12.69 -10.91 -16.46
CA LEU A 33 12.70 -11.47 -15.11
C LEU A 33 11.28 -11.39 -14.51
N VAL A 34 10.65 -12.55 -14.35
CA VAL A 34 9.35 -12.68 -13.69
C VAL A 34 9.57 -12.79 -12.17
N VAL A 35 9.06 -11.81 -11.43
CA VAL A 35 9.21 -11.72 -9.98
C VAL A 35 7.88 -12.08 -9.32
N TYR A 36 7.88 -13.02 -8.37
CA TYR A 36 6.66 -13.45 -7.67
C TYR A 36 6.92 -13.96 -6.24
N GLY A 37 5.84 -14.05 -5.45
CA GLY A 37 5.89 -14.48 -4.05
C GLY A 37 6.02 -16.00 -3.86
N GLY A 38 5.42 -16.52 -2.78
CA GLY A 38 5.47 -17.95 -2.40
C GLY A 38 4.67 -18.93 -3.27
N GLY A 39 4.27 -18.54 -4.48
CA GLY A 39 3.68 -19.47 -5.47
C GLY A 39 2.16 -19.66 -5.44
N SER A 40 1.39 -18.75 -4.83
CA SER A 40 -0.08 -18.72 -4.99
C SER A 40 -0.50 -18.67 -6.47
N ILE A 41 0.23 -17.89 -7.27
CA ILE A 41 -0.01 -17.72 -8.71
C ILE A 41 0.09 -19.02 -9.51
N LYS A 42 0.84 -20.02 -9.02
CA LYS A 42 0.96 -21.34 -9.66
C LYS A 42 -0.25 -22.24 -9.38
N ARG A 43 -1.03 -21.94 -8.33
CA ARG A 43 -2.20 -22.72 -7.94
C ARG A 43 -3.51 -22.19 -8.52
N ASN A 44 -3.55 -20.90 -8.86
CA ASN A 44 -4.76 -20.21 -9.32
C ASN A 44 -4.77 -19.92 -10.83
N GLY A 45 -3.80 -20.44 -11.59
CA GLY A 45 -3.71 -20.32 -13.05
C GLY A 45 -3.10 -19.02 -13.57
N VAL A 46 -2.78 -18.05 -12.70
CA VAL A 46 -2.17 -16.77 -13.11
C VAL A 46 -0.78 -16.98 -13.71
N TYR A 47 0.01 -17.87 -13.12
CA TYR A 47 1.35 -18.20 -13.63
C TYR A 47 1.26 -18.72 -15.07
N ASP A 48 0.40 -19.71 -15.33
CA ASP A 48 0.28 -20.32 -16.65
C ASP A 48 -0.23 -19.31 -17.69
N ALA A 49 -1.17 -18.44 -17.30
CA ALA A 49 -1.66 -17.36 -18.15
C ALA A 49 -0.52 -16.39 -18.53
N VAL A 50 0.26 -15.92 -17.55
CA VAL A 50 1.38 -15.00 -17.79
C VAL A 50 2.46 -15.64 -18.66
N MET A 51 2.87 -16.87 -18.34
CA MET A 51 3.91 -17.58 -19.11
C MET A 51 3.46 -17.84 -20.54
N GLY A 52 2.17 -18.15 -20.76
CA GLY A 52 1.60 -18.31 -22.09
C GLY A 52 1.61 -17.03 -22.92
N GLU A 53 1.41 -15.85 -22.31
CA GLU A 53 1.54 -14.57 -23.03
C GLU A 53 3.01 -14.23 -23.34
N LEU A 54 3.93 -14.54 -22.44
CA LEU A 54 5.38 -14.38 -22.66
C LEU A 54 5.90 -15.29 -23.79
N GLU A 55 5.39 -16.51 -23.89
CA GLU A 55 5.72 -17.45 -24.97
C GLU A 55 5.31 -16.91 -26.35
N LYS A 56 4.15 -16.25 -26.46
CA LYS A 56 3.67 -15.67 -27.73
C LYS A 56 4.57 -14.57 -28.29
N VAL A 57 5.37 -13.91 -27.44
CA VAL A 57 6.38 -12.93 -27.85
C VAL A 57 7.79 -13.51 -27.87
N ASN A 58 7.94 -14.83 -27.73
CA ASN A 58 9.22 -15.54 -27.66
C ASN A 58 10.17 -14.95 -26.59
N ALA A 59 9.64 -14.50 -25.45
CA ALA A 59 10.48 -13.94 -24.39
C ALA A 59 11.40 -15.00 -23.78
N GLU A 60 12.64 -14.62 -23.47
CA GLU A 60 13.56 -15.43 -22.69
C GLU A 60 13.30 -15.17 -21.21
N VAL A 61 12.71 -16.15 -20.50
CA VAL A 61 12.20 -15.95 -19.14
C VAL A 61 13.19 -16.43 -18.08
N TYR A 62 13.46 -15.55 -17.14
CA TYR A 62 14.12 -15.80 -15.86
C TYR A 62 13.10 -15.64 -14.74
N GLU A 63 13.29 -16.35 -13.63
CA GLU A 63 12.35 -16.30 -12.50
C GLU A 63 13.06 -15.91 -11.20
N LEU A 64 12.43 -15.02 -10.43
CA LEU A 64 12.73 -14.78 -9.02
C LEU A 64 11.47 -15.04 -8.20
N SER A 65 11.44 -16.19 -7.54
CA SER A 65 10.35 -16.60 -6.65
C SER A 65 10.68 -16.33 -5.19
N GLY A 66 9.65 -16.38 -4.34
CA GLY A 66 9.82 -16.36 -2.89
C GLY A 66 9.91 -14.97 -2.28
N VAL A 67 9.44 -13.92 -2.97
CA VAL A 67 9.29 -12.60 -2.34
C VAL A 67 8.39 -12.69 -1.12
N GLU A 68 8.87 -12.15 -0.01
CA GLU A 68 8.22 -12.18 1.29
C GLU A 68 7.01 -11.20 1.36
N PRO A 69 6.04 -11.41 2.27
CA PRO A 69 4.96 -10.44 2.50
C PRO A 69 5.48 -9.05 2.89
N ASN A 70 6.53 -8.99 3.70
CA ASN A 70 7.32 -7.78 3.95
C ASN A 70 8.63 -7.92 3.15
N PRO A 71 8.73 -7.33 1.94
CA PRO A 71 9.79 -7.66 0.99
C PRO A 71 11.16 -7.27 1.53
N ARG A 72 12.12 -8.20 1.43
CA ARG A 72 13.44 -8.07 2.06
C ARG A 72 14.49 -7.50 1.12
N LEU A 73 15.42 -6.71 1.68
CA LEU A 73 16.60 -6.21 0.97
C LEU A 73 17.40 -7.35 0.32
N THR A 74 17.55 -8.49 0.99
CA THR A 74 18.27 -9.66 0.47
C THR A 74 17.65 -10.20 -0.83
N THR A 75 16.32 -10.19 -0.93
CA THR A 75 15.59 -10.62 -2.14
C THR A 75 15.76 -9.60 -3.26
N VAL A 76 15.77 -8.30 -2.92
CA VAL A 76 16.09 -7.22 -3.86
C VAL A 76 17.50 -7.39 -4.43
N GLU A 77 18.51 -7.57 -3.59
CA GLU A 77 19.90 -7.70 -4.03
C GLU A 77 20.11 -8.93 -4.92
N LYS A 78 19.45 -10.06 -4.59
CA LYS A 78 19.43 -11.25 -5.45
C LYS A 78 18.82 -10.95 -6.83
N GLY A 79 17.69 -10.24 -6.86
CA GLY A 79 17.04 -9.85 -8.12
C GLY A 79 17.89 -8.92 -8.95
N SER A 80 18.47 -7.88 -8.34
CA SER A 80 19.38 -6.95 -9.04
C SER A 80 20.62 -7.66 -9.60
N ALA A 81 21.17 -8.65 -8.88
CA ALA A 81 22.28 -9.46 -9.37
C ALA A 81 21.90 -10.30 -10.60
N ILE A 82 20.70 -10.89 -10.62
CA ILE A 82 20.17 -11.60 -11.80
C ILE A 82 20.05 -10.63 -12.98
N CYS A 83 19.48 -9.45 -12.76
CA CYS A 83 19.31 -8.43 -13.81
C CYS A 83 20.64 -8.08 -14.49
N LYS A 84 21.68 -7.84 -13.69
CA LYS A 84 23.02 -7.49 -14.21
C LYS A 84 23.70 -8.66 -14.90
N LYS A 85 23.65 -9.85 -14.29
CA LYS A 85 24.34 -11.04 -14.80
C LYS A 85 23.77 -11.51 -16.14
N GLU A 86 22.45 -11.56 -16.25
CA GLU A 86 21.77 -12.12 -17.41
C GLU A 86 21.41 -11.05 -18.47
N SER A 87 21.67 -9.77 -18.15
CA SER A 87 21.31 -8.60 -18.97
C SER A 87 19.80 -8.55 -19.23
N ILE A 88 19.01 -8.54 -18.15
CA ILE A 88 17.55 -8.48 -18.22
C ILE A 88 17.09 -7.16 -18.83
N ASP A 89 16.18 -7.22 -19.80
CA ASP A 89 15.61 -6.05 -20.50
C ASP A 89 14.37 -5.49 -19.80
N PHE A 90 13.61 -6.37 -19.15
CA PHE A 90 12.29 -6.05 -18.59
C PHE A 90 11.98 -6.88 -17.35
N LEU A 91 11.31 -6.29 -16.37
CA LEU A 91 10.83 -6.99 -15.18
C LEU A 91 9.30 -7.15 -15.25
N LEU A 92 8.78 -8.31 -14.87
CA LEU A 92 7.34 -8.53 -14.75
C LEU A 92 6.99 -8.98 -13.33
N ALA A 93 6.37 -8.08 -12.57
CA ALA A 93 5.90 -8.37 -11.22
C ALA A 93 4.54 -9.10 -11.28
N VAL A 94 4.45 -10.31 -10.73
CA VAL A 94 3.20 -11.10 -10.70
C VAL A 94 2.86 -11.42 -9.26
N GLY A 95 1.99 -10.62 -8.64
CA GLY A 95 1.80 -10.69 -7.20
C GLY A 95 0.97 -9.56 -6.60
N GLY A 96 1.00 -9.45 -5.28
CA GLY A 96 0.47 -8.29 -4.54
C GLY A 96 1.51 -7.19 -4.38
N GLY A 97 1.20 -6.19 -3.53
CA GLY A 97 2.07 -5.03 -3.28
C GLY A 97 3.51 -5.38 -2.93
N SER A 98 3.76 -6.43 -2.12
CA SER A 98 5.12 -6.82 -1.75
C SER A 98 6.01 -7.24 -2.93
N VAL A 99 5.44 -7.94 -3.91
CA VAL A 99 6.12 -8.35 -5.13
C VAL A 99 6.43 -7.13 -5.99
N ILE A 100 5.47 -6.21 -6.10
CA ILE A 100 5.62 -4.99 -6.90
C ILE A 100 6.68 -4.07 -6.27
N ASP A 101 6.63 -3.88 -4.95
CA ASP A 101 7.60 -3.08 -4.19
C ASP A 101 9.01 -3.64 -4.30
N CYS A 102 9.16 -4.97 -4.16
CA CYS A 102 10.42 -5.65 -4.39
C CYS A 102 10.91 -5.44 -5.83
N THR A 103 10.02 -5.51 -6.82
CA THR A 103 10.35 -5.31 -8.23
C THR A 103 10.82 -3.88 -8.51
N LYS A 104 10.17 -2.87 -7.92
CA LYS A 104 10.62 -1.46 -7.99
C LYS A 104 12.05 -1.29 -7.48
N ALA A 105 12.37 -1.93 -6.34
CA ALA A 105 13.71 -1.88 -5.76
C ALA A 105 14.73 -2.63 -6.62
N ILE A 106 14.36 -3.79 -7.18
CA ILE A 106 15.19 -4.55 -8.12
C ILE A 106 15.48 -3.70 -9.37
N ALA A 107 14.47 -3.04 -9.91
CA ALA A 107 14.56 -2.21 -11.10
C ALA A 107 15.56 -1.06 -10.93
N ALA A 108 15.51 -0.36 -9.79
CA ALA A 108 16.48 0.68 -9.46
C ALA A 108 17.88 0.10 -9.17
N GLY A 109 17.97 -0.96 -8.37
CA GLY A 109 19.23 -1.61 -8.01
C GLY A 109 19.96 -2.27 -9.20
N ALA A 110 19.25 -2.62 -10.27
CA ALA A 110 19.85 -3.16 -11.49
C ALA A 110 20.76 -2.14 -12.21
N HIS A 111 20.53 -0.83 -12.02
CA HIS A 111 21.33 0.25 -12.62
C HIS A 111 22.32 0.90 -11.63
N TYR A 112 22.50 0.33 -10.44
CA TYR A 112 23.36 0.91 -9.40
C TYR A 112 24.37 -0.12 -8.89
N GLU A 113 25.66 0.24 -8.87
CA GLU A 113 26.75 -0.69 -8.52
C GLU A 113 26.89 -0.98 -7.01
N GLY A 114 26.34 -0.13 -6.15
CA GLY A 114 26.34 -0.33 -4.70
C GLY A 114 25.16 -1.17 -4.19
N SER A 115 24.87 -1.08 -2.89
CA SER A 115 23.70 -1.76 -2.33
C SER A 115 22.43 -1.01 -2.70
N ALA A 116 21.36 -1.75 -3.04
CA ALA A 116 20.04 -1.15 -3.24
C ALA A 116 19.56 -0.37 -2.00
N TRP A 117 20.10 -0.68 -0.80
CA TRP A 117 19.80 0.05 0.43
C TRP A 117 20.27 1.50 0.40
N ASP A 118 21.35 1.82 -0.31
CA ASP A 118 21.85 3.20 -0.44
C ASP A 118 20.84 4.08 -1.21
N LEU A 119 20.14 3.50 -2.19
CA LEU A 119 19.04 4.14 -2.91
C LEU A 119 17.80 4.32 -2.03
N ILE A 120 17.41 3.27 -1.29
CA ILE A 120 16.23 3.27 -0.41
C ILE A 120 16.38 4.28 0.74
N THR A 121 17.60 4.40 1.27
CA THR A 121 17.96 5.36 2.32
C THR A 121 18.28 6.76 1.78
N GLN A 122 18.22 6.96 0.47
CA GLN A 122 18.51 8.24 -0.21
C GLN A 122 19.93 8.75 0.02
N LYS A 123 20.89 7.85 0.29
CA LYS A 123 22.32 8.18 0.29
C LYS A 123 22.82 8.47 -1.12
N GLU A 124 22.24 7.80 -2.11
CA GLU A 124 22.50 8.00 -3.53
C GLU A 124 21.18 8.24 -4.29
N PRO A 125 21.20 9.07 -5.36
CA PRO A 125 20.02 9.34 -6.16
C PRO A 125 19.66 8.15 -7.06
N ILE A 126 18.38 8.03 -7.39
CA ILE A 126 17.88 7.08 -8.40
C ILE A 126 17.77 7.84 -9.72
N GLU A 127 18.73 7.66 -10.62
CA GLU A 127 18.78 8.35 -11.92
C GLU A 127 18.07 7.58 -13.04
N SER A 128 17.89 6.27 -12.88
CA SER A 128 17.18 5.41 -13.81
C SER A 128 16.80 4.08 -13.15
N ALA A 129 15.92 3.32 -13.80
CA ALA A 129 15.55 1.97 -13.41
C ALA A 129 15.21 1.15 -14.65
N LEU A 130 15.28 -0.18 -14.56
CA LEU A 130 14.75 -1.06 -15.59
C LEU A 130 13.23 -0.85 -15.75
N PRO A 131 12.69 -0.88 -16.98
CA PRO A 131 11.25 -0.84 -17.18
C PRO A 131 10.62 -2.12 -16.62
N PHE A 132 9.44 -1.97 -16.04
CA PHE A 132 8.70 -3.12 -15.51
C PHE A 132 7.19 -2.96 -15.66
N GLY A 133 6.51 -4.09 -15.76
CA GLY A 133 5.06 -4.18 -15.76
C GLY A 133 4.56 -4.96 -14.55
N THR A 134 3.25 -4.89 -14.27
CA THR A 134 2.64 -5.66 -13.19
C THR A 134 1.44 -6.47 -13.63
N VAL A 135 1.23 -7.60 -12.96
CA VAL A 135 -0.02 -8.37 -12.96
C VAL A 135 -0.45 -8.49 -11.50
N LEU A 136 -1.44 -7.68 -11.13
CA LEU A 136 -1.89 -7.56 -9.74
C LEU A 136 -2.76 -8.75 -9.33
N THR A 137 -2.45 -9.35 -8.18
CA THR A 137 -3.19 -10.51 -7.63
C THR A 137 -3.74 -10.27 -6.22
N LEU A 138 -3.51 -9.08 -5.66
CA LEU A 138 -4.06 -8.64 -4.37
C LEU A 138 -4.32 -7.14 -4.39
N ALA A 139 -5.58 -6.75 -4.23
CA ALA A 139 -5.98 -5.35 -4.04
C ALA A 139 -5.68 -4.89 -2.62
N ALA A 140 -4.77 -3.91 -2.46
CA ALA A 140 -4.41 -3.34 -1.16
C ALA A 140 -3.71 -1.97 -1.30
N THR A 141 -2.52 -1.99 -1.90
CA THR A 141 -1.51 -0.92 -1.77
C THR A 141 -1.54 0.18 -2.85
N GLY A 142 -2.20 -0.06 -3.99
CA GLY A 142 -2.09 0.80 -5.18
C GLY A 142 -0.70 0.86 -5.82
N SER A 143 0.25 0.01 -5.39
CA SER A 143 1.64 -0.04 -5.85
C SER A 143 1.75 -0.25 -7.37
N GLU A 144 0.77 -0.90 -7.98
CA GLU A 144 0.65 -1.10 -9.42
C GLU A 144 0.40 0.18 -10.22
N MET A 145 0.13 1.34 -9.59
CA MET A 145 -0.08 2.59 -10.32
C MET A 145 0.55 3.78 -9.60
N ASN A 146 1.65 3.54 -8.86
CA ASN A 146 2.41 4.60 -8.20
C ASN A 146 3.93 4.34 -8.23
N SER A 147 4.70 5.31 -7.73
CA SER A 147 6.17 5.28 -7.68
C SER A 147 6.73 5.05 -6.27
N VAL A 148 5.91 4.63 -5.31
CA VAL A 148 6.31 4.39 -3.92
C VAL A 148 6.61 2.90 -3.74
N SER A 149 7.60 2.57 -2.92
CA SER A 149 7.94 1.20 -2.53
C SER A 149 8.39 1.16 -1.07
N VAL A 150 8.12 0.06 -0.38
CA VAL A 150 8.53 -0.18 1.01
C VAL A 150 9.38 -1.44 1.07
N ILE A 151 10.62 -1.32 1.53
CA ILE A 151 11.56 -2.46 1.66
C ILE A 151 12.02 -2.61 3.10
N THR A 152 12.15 -3.85 3.54
CA THR A 152 12.65 -4.20 4.87
C THR A 152 14.11 -4.64 4.83
N ASN A 153 14.98 -3.95 5.55
CA ASN A 153 16.27 -4.47 5.96
C ASN A 153 16.10 -5.23 7.28
N TRP A 154 16.14 -6.56 7.18
CA TRP A 154 15.88 -7.44 8.31
C TRP A 154 17.00 -7.42 9.35
N GLU A 155 18.25 -7.20 8.91
CA GLU A 155 19.41 -7.18 9.81
C GLU A 155 19.39 -5.97 10.74
N THR A 156 18.96 -4.81 10.23
CA THR A 156 18.84 -3.57 11.02
C THR A 156 17.45 -3.36 11.62
N LYS A 157 16.49 -4.25 11.29
CA LYS A 157 15.07 -4.12 11.60
C LYS A 157 14.52 -2.77 11.13
N GLU A 158 14.74 -2.40 9.88
CA GLU A 158 14.27 -1.14 9.30
C GLU A 158 13.33 -1.43 8.13
N LYS A 159 12.11 -0.89 8.16
CA LYS A 159 11.15 -0.95 7.05
C LYS A 159 10.88 0.46 6.55
N LEU A 160 11.39 0.78 5.36
CA LEU A 160 11.43 2.17 4.87
C LEU A 160 10.66 2.32 3.57
N GLY A 161 9.74 3.28 3.58
CA GLY A 161 9.12 3.80 2.36
C GLY A 161 10.07 4.74 1.62
N TRP A 162 10.16 4.56 0.31
CA TRP A 162 10.93 5.39 -0.63
C TRP A 162 10.14 5.52 -1.94
N GLY A 163 10.56 6.39 -2.83
CA GLY A 163 9.94 6.50 -4.14
C GLY A 163 10.80 7.25 -5.15
N SER A 164 10.52 7.03 -6.43
CA SER A 164 11.20 7.70 -7.54
C SER A 164 10.33 7.70 -8.80
N PRO A 165 10.29 8.79 -9.58
CA PRO A 165 9.56 8.80 -10.85
C PRO A 165 10.07 7.74 -11.84
N HIS A 166 11.27 7.19 -11.64
CA HIS A 166 11.81 6.12 -12.48
C HIS A 166 11.20 4.74 -12.21
N VAL A 167 10.48 4.56 -11.09
CA VAL A 167 9.93 3.26 -10.68
C VAL A 167 8.41 3.21 -10.74
N PHE A 168 7.79 4.03 -11.58
CA PHE A 168 6.42 3.75 -12.03
C PHE A 168 6.41 2.50 -12.92
N PRO A 169 5.44 1.59 -12.76
CA PRO A 169 5.20 0.56 -13.76
C PRO A 169 4.90 1.20 -15.12
N THR A 170 5.43 0.63 -16.20
CA THR A 170 5.11 1.08 -17.56
C THR A 170 3.69 0.67 -17.98
N PHE A 171 3.22 -0.47 -17.45
CA PHE A 171 1.85 -0.94 -17.53
C PHE A 171 1.49 -1.80 -16.31
N SER A 172 0.19 -1.93 -16.06
CA SER A 172 -0.35 -2.80 -15.02
C SER A 172 -1.63 -3.49 -15.48
N VAL A 173 -1.67 -4.82 -15.30
CA VAL A 173 -2.83 -5.67 -15.58
C VAL A 173 -3.56 -5.97 -14.28
N LEU A 174 -4.84 -5.61 -14.25
CA LEU A 174 -5.74 -5.73 -13.11
C LEU A 174 -6.95 -6.56 -13.53
N ASP A 175 -6.85 -7.87 -13.36
CA ASP A 175 -7.97 -8.80 -13.55
C ASP A 175 -8.57 -9.18 -12.18
N PRO A 176 -9.81 -8.74 -11.86
CA PRO A 176 -10.43 -9.05 -10.57
C PRO A 176 -10.53 -10.55 -10.28
N THR A 177 -10.59 -11.41 -11.30
CA THR A 177 -10.66 -12.87 -11.10
C THR A 177 -9.39 -13.44 -10.48
N TYR A 178 -8.24 -12.77 -10.64
CA TYR A 178 -6.97 -13.19 -10.05
C TYR A 178 -6.91 -13.00 -8.52
N THR A 179 -7.92 -12.31 -7.97
CA THR A 179 -8.05 -12.11 -6.52
C THR A 179 -9.04 -13.07 -5.87
N PHE A 180 -9.75 -13.94 -6.61
CA PHE A 180 -10.76 -14.84 -6.04
C PHE A 180 -10.18 -15.80 -4.99
N SER A 181 -8.95 -16.26 -5.21
CA SER A 181 -8.23 -17.13 -4.29
C SER A 181 -7.64 -16.44 -3.05
N VAL A 182 -7.77 -15.11 -2.93
CA VAL A 182 -7.23 -14.36 -1.78
C VAL A 182 -8.04 -14.71 -0.52
N PRO A 183 -7.39 -15.18 0.56
CA PRO A 183 -8.06 -15.49 1.81
C PRO A 183 -8.82 -14.31 2.41
N GLU A 184 -9.83 -14.60 3.24
CA GLU A 184 -10.67 -13.60 3.88
C GLU A 184 -9.85 -12.55 4.66
N ASN A 185 -8.93 -12.99 5.54
CA ASN A 185 -8.09 -12.10 6.34
C ASN A 185 -7.24 -11.15 5.47
N HIS A 186 -6.63 -11.64 4.39
CA HIS A 186 -5.88 -10.80 3.46
C HIS A 186 -6.78 -9.86 2.64
N THR A 187 -8.02 -10.25 2.38
CA THR A 187 -9.03 -9.36 1.78
C THR A 187 -9.39 -8.23 2.73
N VAL A 188 -9.56 -8.53 4.02
CA VAL A 188 -9.80 -7.54 5.08
C VAL A 188 -8.62 -6.58 5.21
N TYR A 189 -7.39 -7.10 5.26
CA TYR A 189 -6.19 -6.27 5.32
C TYR A 189 -6.06 -5.36 4.10
N GLY A 190 -6.39 -5.85 2.90
CA GLY A 190 -6.42 -5.03 1.69
C GLY A 190 -7.45 -3.90 1.75
N ILE A 191 -8.67 -4.17 2.26
CA ILE A 191 -9.70 -3.15 2.47
C ILE A 191 -9.21 -2.08 3.46
N VAL A 192 -8.65 -2.49 4.60
CA VAL A 192 -8.14 -1.57 5.63
C VAL A 192 -7.02 -0.70 5.06
N ASP A 193 -6.08 -1.31 4.35
CA ASP A 193 -4.93 -0.61 3.75
C ASP A 193 -5.38 0.42 2.70
N SER A 194 -6.29 0.04 1.79
CA SER A 194 -6.86 0.97 0.81
C SER A 194 -7.62 2.13 1.45
N MET A 195 -8.39 1.86 2.51
CA MET A 195 -9.06 2.92 3.27
C MET A 195 -8.06 3.80 4.01
N SER A 196 -7.00 3.22 4.58
CA SER A 196 -5.97 3.94 5.31
C SER A 196 -5.21 4.89 4.40
N HIS A 197 -4.79 4.48 3.19
CA HIS A 197 -4.20 5.38 2.20
C HIS A 197 -5.10 6.58 1.87
N ALA A 198 -6.40 6.33 1.66
CA ALA A 198 -7.36 7.40 1.41
C ALA A 198 -7.53 8.33 2.64
N LEU A 199 -7.54 7.77 3.85
CA LEU A 199 -7.61 8.53 5.09
C LEU A 199 -6.33 9.36 5.33
N GLU A 200 -5.14 8.84 5.05
CA GLU A 200 -3.90 9.62 5.15
C GLU A 200 -3.95 10.88 4.29
N HIS A 201 -4.49 10.77 3.07
CA HIS A 201 -4.74 11.92 2.21
C HIS A 201 -5.87 12.83 2.72
N TYR A 202 -6.87 12.30 3.42
CA TYR A 202 -7.99 13.07 3.97
C TYR A 202 -7.56 13.99 5.12
N PHE A 203 -6.63 13.51 5.94
CA PHE A 203 -6.07 14.27 7.05
C PHE A 203 -4.96 15.18 6.54
N HIS A 204 -5.37 16.31 5.97
CA HIS A 204 -4.50 17.34 5.43
C HIS A 204 -4.94 18.75 5.90
N ARG A 205 -4.02 19.72 5.89
CA ARG A 205 -4.25 21.11 6.38
C ARG A 205 -4.60 22.10 5.27
N THR A 206 -4.38 21.72 4.02
CA THR A 206 -4.61 22.60 2.86
C THR A 206 -6.06 23.10 2.78
N PRO A 207 -6.31 24.43 2.68
CA PRO A 207 -7.66 24.99 2.56
C PRO A 207 -8.24 24.81 1.15
N ASN A 208 -9.56 24.88 1.00
CA ASN A 208 -10.29 24.83 -0.29
C ASN A 208 -9.93 23.60 -1.15
N THR A 209 -10.32 22.42 -0.67
CA THR A 209 -10.15 21.11 -1.34
C THR A 209 -11.45 20.29 -1.47
N PRO A 210 -12.66 20.88 -1.61
CA PRO A 210 -13.91 20.10 -1.56
C PRO A 210 -14.01 19.02 -2.65
N MET A 211 -13.32 19.20 -3.78
CA MET A 211 -13.24 18.21 -4.85
C MET A 211 -12.46 16.97 -4.41
N ILE A 212 -11.28 17.17 -3.81
CA ILE A 212 -10.40 16.09 -3.34
C ILE A 212 -11.03 15.38 -2.14
N ASP A 213 -11.53 16.16 -1.17
CA ASP A 213 -12.29 15.62 -0.04
C ASP A 213 -13.46 14.75 -0.55
N GLY A 214 -14.22 15.23 -1.54
CA GLY A 214 -15.34 14.49 -2.12
C GLY A 214 -14.95 13.19 -2.82
N PHE A 215 -13.80 13.15 -3.50
CA PHE A 215 -13.25 11.92 -4.09
C PHE A 215 -12.89 10.90 -3.02
N ILE A 216 -12.17 11.35 -1.98
CA ILE A 216 -11.77 10.50 -0.85
C ILE A 216 -13.01 9.95 -0.14
N GLU A 217 -13.98 10.81 0.18
CA GLU A 217 -15.21 10.40 0.85
C GLU A 217 -16.05 9.43 0.01
N SER A 218 -16.07 9.60 -1.32
CA SER A 218 -16.73 8.66 -2.23
C SER A 218 -16.07 7.28 -2.20
N LEU A 219 -14.73 7.24 -2.24
CA LEU A 219 -13.95 6.01 -2.11
C LEU A 219 -14.23 5.31 -0.78
N LEU A 220 -14.21 6.06 0.34
CA LEU A 220 -14.44 5.51 1.67
C LEU A 220 -15.87 4.98 1.84
N ARG A 221 -16.89 5.73 1.40
CA ARG A 221 -18.29 5.26 1.43
C ARG A 221 -18.49 4.00 0.57
N THR A 222 -17.86 3.96 -0.61
CA THR A 222 -17.93 2.78 -1.49
C THR A 222 -17.24 1.59 -0.83
N SER A 223 -16.10 1.78 -0.16
CA SER A 223 -15.41 0.75 0.61
C SER A 223 -16.29 0.20 1.74
N ILE A 224 -16.96 1.08 2.48
CA ILE A 224 -17.88 0.71 3.57
C ILE A 224 -19.07 -0.12 3.06
N GLN A 225 -19.61 0.24 1.89
CA GLN A 225 -20.73 -0.47 1.29
C GLN A 225 -20.34 -1.81 0.65
N THR A 226 -19.15 -1.88 0.06
CA THR A 226 -18.69 -3.05 -0.71
C THR A 226 -17.98 -4.08 0.15
N GLY A 227 -17.21 -3.66 1.15
CA GLY A 227 -16.43 -4.55 2.02
C GLY A 227 -17.23 -5.72 2.60
N PRO A 228 -18.34 -5.47 3.33
CA PRO A 228 -19.18 -6.54 3.88
C PRO A 228 -19.77 -7.47 2.81
N LYS A 229 -20.13 -6.94 1.64
CA LYS A 229 -20.66 -7.75 0.52
C LYS A 229 -19.59 -8.65 -0.07
N LEU A 230 -18.35 -8.17 -0.14
CA LEU A 230 -17.21 -8.97 -0.58
C LEU A 230 -16.93 -10.11 0.39
N LEU A 231 -16.96 -9.86 1.71
CA LEU A 231 -16.73 -10.93 2.70
C LEU A 231 -17.86 -11.97 2.70
N ALA A 232 -19.09 -11.58 2.37
CA ALA A 232 -20.19 -12.52 2.19
C ALA A 232 -20.03 -13.42 0.93
N ASN A 233 -19.24 -13.00 -0.05
CA ASN A 233 -18.91 -13.79 -1.25
C ASN A 233 -17.56 -13.36 -1.83
N LEU A 234 -16.48 -14.04 -1.42
CA LEU A 234 -15.10 -13.72 -1.82
C LEU A 234 -14.80 -13.92 -3.32
N GLU A 235 -15.68 -14.61 -4.05
CA GLU A 235 -15.57 -14.82 -5.49
C GLU A 235 -16.51 -13.89 -6.29
N SER A 236 -17.13 -12.91 -5.63
CA SER A 236 -17.95 -11.90 -6.30
C SER A 236 -17.08 -11.02 -7.19
N TYR A 237 -17.23 -11.18 -8.52
CA TYR A 237 -16.53 -10.35 -9.50
C TYR A 237 -16.76 -8.86 -9.27
N GLU A 238 -18.02 -8.43 -9.15
CA GLU A 238 -18.39 -7.01 -9.00
C GLU A 238 -17.76 -6.36 -7.75
N ASN A 239 -17.76 -7.09 -6.63
CA ASN A 239 -17.17 -6.58 -5.39
C ASN A 239 -15.64 -6.59 -5.44
N ARG A 240 -15.01 -7.62 -6.04
CA ARG A 240 -13.56 -7.66 -6.26
C ARG A 240 -13.11 -6.56 -7.21
N GLU A 241 -13.84 -6.34 -8.29
CA GLU A 241 -13.60 -5.28 -9.27
C GLU A 241 -13.65 -3.90 -8.61
N THR A 242 -14.71 -3.65 -7.84
CA THR A 242 -14.87 -2.40 -7.10
C THR A 242 -13.74 -2.19 -6.09
N MET A 243 -13.43 -3.19 -5.27
CA MET A 243 -12.35 -3.07 -4.27
C MET A 243 -10.96 -2.95 -4.91
N MET A 244 -10.73 -3.61 -6.04
CA MET A 244 -9.48 -3.50 -6.78
C MET A 244 -9.26 -2.07 -7.26
N TYR A 245 -10.25 -1.47 -7.93
CA TYR A 245 -10.11 -0.10 -8.43
C TYR A 245 -10.05 0.94 -7.29
N ILE A 246 -10.73 0.69 -6.18
CA ILE A 246 -10.57 1.47 -4.93
C ILE A 246 -9.11 1.45 -4.49
N SER A 247 -8.48 0.27 -4.40
CA SER A 247 -7.10 0.15 -3.94
C SER A 247 -6.10 0.88 -4.83
N THR A 248 -6.28 0.80 -6.15
CA THR A 248 -5.47 1.56 -7.13
C THR A 248 -5.66 3.07 -6.95
N THR A 249 -6.91 3.53 -6.86
CA THR A 249 -7.22 4.97 -6.77
C THR A 249 -6.78 5.56 -5.44
N ALA A 250 -6.80 4.77 -4.36
CA ALA A 250 -6.42 5.20 -3.02
C ALA A 250 -5.00 5.76 -2.96
N PHE A 251 -4.09 5.26 -3.82
CA PHE A 251 -2.68 5.66 -3.75
C PHE A 251 -1.97 5.83 -5.11
N ASN A 252 -2.69 6.18 -6.19
CA ASN A 252 -2.10 6.49 -7.51
C ASN A 252 -1.72 7.98 -7.70
N GLY A 253 -1.80 8.78 -6.63
CA GLY A 253 -1.54 10.23 -6.62
C GLY A 253 -2.77 11.11 -6.86
N THR A 254 -3.91 10.55 -7.29
CA THR A 254 -5.13 11.33 -7.56
C THR A 254 -5.63 12.05 -6.30
N LEU A 255 -5.63 11.36 -5.16
CA LEU A 255 -6.20 11.86 -3.90
C LEU A 255 -5.29 12.85 -3.16
N SER A 256 -4.01 12.96 -3.52
CA SER A 256 -3.10 13.97 -2.95
C SER A 256 -3.10 15.30 -3.71
N ASN A 257 -3.66 15.35 -4.92
CA ASN A 257 -3.49 16.47 -5.83
C ASN A 257 -3.98 17.80 -5.23
N GLY A 258 -3.07 18.77 -5.12
CA GLY A 258 -3.38 20.10 -4.61
C GLY A 258 -3.64 20.16 -3.10
N THR A 259 -3.31 19.09 -2.37
CA THR A 259 -3.18 19.06 -0.90
C THR A 259 -1.73 19.30 -0.47
N ASP A 260 -1.42 19.10 0.81
CA ASP A 260 -0.06 19.10 1.37
C ASP A 260 0.54 17.68 1.42
N GLY A 261 -0.14 16.69 0.83
CA GLY A 261 0.30 15.31 0.73
C GLY A 261 -0.35 14.37 1.74
N GLY A 262 -0.97 14.88 2.80
CA GLY A 262 -1.57 14.07 3.87
C GLY A 262 -0.65 13.82 5.07
N ASP A 263 -1.12 13.08 6.06
CA ASP A 263 -0.46 12.96 7.37
C ASP A 263 0.66 11.90 7.42
N TRP A 264 0.37 10.67 7.00
CA TRP A 264 1.27 9.51 6.94
C TRP A 264 1.80 8.99 8.28
N ALA A 265 1.42 9.56 9.43
CA ALA A 265 1.97 9.11 10.72
C ALA A 265 1.60 7.66 11.03
N THR A 266 0.39 7.21 10.69
CA THR A 266 -0.04 5.85 11.01
C THR A 266 0.76 4.81 10.24
N HIS A 267 1.05 5.06 8.96
CA HIS A 267 1.93 4.20 8.16
C HIS A 267 3.37 4.20 8.67
N ARG A 268 3.87 5.36 9.15
CA ARG A 268 5.22 5.44 9.76
C ARG A 268 5.33 4.59 11.02
N ILE A 269 4.35 4.68 11.91
CA ILE A 269 4.30 3.88 13.13
C ILE A 269 4.13 2.39 12.76
N GLU A 270 3.25 2.07 11.82
CA GLU A 270 3.05 0.69 11.36
C GLU A 270 4.35 0.10 10.82
N HIS A 271 5.10 0.83 9.98
CA HIS A 271 6.36 0.34 9.44
C HIS A 271 7.34 -0.04 10.56
N ALA A 272 7.40 0.74 11.63
CA ALA A 272 8.22 0.42 12.79
C ALA A 272 7.74 -0.84 13.53
N VAL A 273 6.42 -1.00 13.72
CA VAL A 273 5.83 -2.21 14.32
C VAL A 273 6.14 -3.45 13.46
N SER A 274 5.87 -3.38 12.16
CA SER A 274 6.18 -4.41 11.17
C SER A 274 7.67 -4.76 11.12
N ALA A 275 8.57 -3.78 11.27
CA ALA A 275 10.01 -4.02 11.24
C ALA A 275 10.50 -4.80 12.48
N VAL A 276 9.79 -4.72 13.60
CA VAL A 276 10.14 -5.43 14.84
C VAL A 276 9.46 -6.79 14.93
N TYR A 277 8.18 -6.89 14.54
CA TYR A 277 7.33 -8.07 14.76
C TYR A 277 6.82 -8.77 13.49
N ASP A 278 7.08 -8.22 12.30
CA ASP A 278 6.73 -8.81 10.99
C ASP A 278 5.23 -9.11 10.80
N ILE A 279 4.38 -8.29 11.41
CA ILE A 279 2.92 -8.41 11.28
C ILE A 279 2.44 -8.02 9.87
N PRO A 280 1.22 -8.43 9.46
CA PRO A 280 0.60 -7.95 8.23
C PRO A 280 0.31 -6.45 8.28
N HIS A 281 0.73 -5.72 7.24
CA HIS A 281 0.62 -4.25 7.15
C HIS A 281 -0.78 -3.70 7.47
N GLY A 282 -1.80 -4.17 6.73
CA GLY A 282 -3.20 -3.76 6.97
C GLY A 282 -3.74 -4.19 8.35
N GLY A 283 -3.16 -5.22 8.96
CA GLY A 283 -3.46 -5.61 10.34
C GLY A 283 -2.93 -4.59 11.35
N GLY A 284 -1.70 -4.13 11.18
CA GLY A 284 -1.13 -3.06 12.00
C GLY A 284 -1.88 -1.74 11.84
N LEU A 285 -2.19 -1.34 10.60
CA LEU A 285 -2.99 -0.13 10.32
C LEU A 285 -4.39 -0.19 10.94
N ALA A 286 -5.04 -1.36 10.91
CA ALA A 286 -6.33 -1.53 11.56
C ALA A 286 -6.24 -1.09 13.03
N ILE A 287 -5.23 -1.55 13.75
CA ILE A 287 -5.03 -1.25 15.18
C ILE A 287 -4.68 0.24 15.36
N LEU A 288 -3.71 0.74 14.60
CA LEU A 288 -3.09 2.04 14.85
C LEU A 288 -3.97 3.23 14.44
N PHE A 289 -4.65 3.16 13.28
CA PHE A 289 -5.35 4.31 12.71
C PHE A 289 -6.45 4.86 13.64
N PRO A 290 -7.35 4.02 14.20
CA PRO A 290 -8.42 4.53 15.05
C PRO A 290 -7.90 5.10 16.38
N ASN A 291 -6.80 4.53 16.91
CA ASN A 291 -6.12 5.08 18.09
C ASN A 291 -5.40 6.40 17.79
N TRP A 292 -4.85 6.55 16.59
CA TRP A 292 -4.34 7.83 16.11
C TRP A 292 -5.47 8.86 15.97
N LEU A 293 -6.65 8.48 15.46
CA LEU A 293 -7.82 9.38 15.42
C LEU A 293 -8.19 9.89 16.81
N GLU A 294 -8.24 9.01 17.81
CA GLU A 294 -8.50 9.38 19.20
C GLU A 294 -7.44 10.34 19.78
N HIS A 295 -6.17 10.15 19.41
CA HIS A 295 -5.09 11.04 19.83
C HIS A 295 -5.12 12.41 19.13
N VAL A 296 -5.43 12.48 17.83
CA VAL A 296 -5.42 13.76 17.10
C VAL A 296 -6.66 14.61 17.37
N LEU A 297 -7.82 13.99 17.61
CA LEU A 297 -9.07 14.72 17.89
C LEU A 297 -9.06 15.49 19.22
N GLU A 298 -8.14 15.15 20.13
CA GLU A 298 -7.95 15.87 21.41
C GLU A 298 -7.46 17.30 21.20
N GLU A 299 -6.76 17.56 20.09
CA GLU A 299 -6.29 18.88 19.72
C GLU A 299 -7.17 19.52 18.63
N ASP A 300 -7.48 18.77 17.58
CA ASP A 300 -8.27 19.25 16.45
C ASP A 300 -9.30 18.20 15.98
N PRO A 301 -10.58 18.33 16.37
CA PRO A 301 -11.61 17.38 15.95
C PRO A 301 -12.14 17.65 14.53
N SER A 302 -11.69 18.70 13.82
CA SER A 302 -12.36 19.21 12.61
C SER A 302 -12.47 18.18 11.48
N ARG A 303 -11.36 17.53 11.08
CA ARG A 303 -11.34 16.53 10.02
C ARG A 303 -12.01 15.22 10.45
N VAL A 304 -11.84 14.83 11.72
CA VAL A 304 -12.47 13.62 12.27
C VAL A 304 -14.00 13.77 12.31
N LYS A 305 -14.49 14.96 12.68
CA LYS A 305 -15.91 15.32 12.57
C LYS A 305 -16.41 15.28 11.13
N GLN A 306 -15.65 15.83 10.18
CA GLN A 306 -16.03 15.82 8.77
C GLN A 306 -16.16 14.38 8.25
N LEU A 307 -15.19 13.51 8.57
CA LEU A 307 -15.25 12.07 8.29
C LEU A 307 -16.49 11.43 8.91
N ALA A 308 -16.75 11.70 10.19
CA ALA A 308 -17.88 11.14 10.93
C ALA A 308 -19.23 11.43 10.25
N ILE A 309 -19.45 12.68 9.82
CA ILE A 309 -20.70 13.10 9.18
C ILE A 309 -20.76 12.59 7.74
N ASN A 310 -19.74 12.87 6.94
CA ASN A 310 -19.81 12.71 5.49
C ASN A 310 -19.64 11.26 5.03
N VAL A 311 -18.96 10.43 5.83
CA VAL A 311 -18.62 9.05 5.44
C VAL A 311 -19.30 8.04 6.35
N LEU A 312 -19.28 8.28 7.67
CA LEU A 312 -19.77 7.32 8.67
C LEU A 312 -21.23 7.54 9.06
N GLY A 313 -21.87 8.60 8.57
CA GLY A 313 -23.30 8.87 8.79
C GLY A 313 -23.66 9.28 10.22
N ILE A 314 -22.70 9.81 10.99
CA ILE A 314 -22.92 10.28 12.36
C ILE A 314 -23.72 11.59 12.33
N SER A 315 -24.84 11.63 13.05
CA SER A 315 -25.65 12.84 13.20
C SER A 315 -24.94 13.89 14.06
N ALA A 316 -24.95 15.13 13.59
CA ALA A 316 -24.44 16.30 14.32
C ALA A 316 -25.46 16.93 15.28
N GLU A 317 -26.73 16.49 15.23
CA GLU A 317 -27.80 17.13 15.98
C GLU A 317 -27.59 17.00 17.50
N GLY A 318 -27.54 18.16 18.18
CA GLY A 318 -27.42 18.24 19.63
C GLY A 318 -26.06 17.84 20.21
N LYS A 319 -25.01 17.70 19.38
CA LYS A 319 -23.67 17.26 19.80
C LYS A 319 -22.62 18.35 19.60
N SER A 320 -21.57 18.33 20.41
CA SER A 320 -20.39 19.16 20.16
C SER A 320 -19.56 18.60 19.01
N ASP A 321 -18.72 19.42 18.39
CA ASP A 321 -17.76 18.99 17.36
C ASP A 321 -16.86 17.84 17.85
N TYR A 322 -16.45 17.89 19.14
CA TYR A 322 -15.64 16.86 19.77
C TYR A 322 -16.40 15.54 19.94
N ASP A 323 -17.65 15.59 20.41
CA ASP A 323 -18.47 14.38 20.59
C ASP A 323 -18.71 13.66 19.25
N ILE A 324 -18.96 14.42 18.18
CA ILE A 324 -19.13 13.87 16.83
C ILE A 324 -17.83 13.19 16.35
N ALA A 325 -16.67 13.82 16.58
CA ALA A 325 -15.38 13.26 16.23
C ALA A 325 -15.08 11.96 17.00
N VAL A 326 -15.36 11.92 18.31
CA VAL A 326 -15.20 10.72 19.13
C VAL A 326 -16.09 9.57 18.64
N GLU A 327 -17.35 9.86 18.29
CA GLU A 327 -18.24 8.86 17.69
C GLU A 327 -17.73 8.38 16.32
N GLY A 328 -17.16 9.28 15.51
CA GLY A 328 -16.54 8.94 14.23
C GLY A 328 -15.36 7.98 14.36
N ALA A 329 -14.41 8.26 15.26
CA ALA A 329 -13.27 7.37 15.51
C ALA A 329 -13.74 5.96 15.94
N LYS A 330 -14.73 5.90 16.84
CA LYS A 330 -15.35 4.64 17.28
C LYS A 330 -16.07 3.91 16.15
N ALA A 331 -16.79 4.63 15.29
CA ALA A 331 -17.50 4.05 14.17
C ALA A 331 -16.54 3.44 13.13
N LEU A 332 -15.39 4.07 12.86
CA LEU A 332 -14.36 3.48 12.01
C LEU A 332 -13.81 2.18 12.62
N ARG A 333 -13.47 2.19 13.92
CA ARG A 333 -13.03 0.99 14.65
C ARG A 333 -14.07 -0.13 14.56
N GLN A 334 -15.33 0.18 14.84
CA GLN A 334 -16.43 -0.79 14.80
C GLN A 334 -16.63 -1.37 13.40
N PHE A 335 -16.55 -0.54 12.36
CA PHE A 335 -16.63 -0.99 10.98
C PHE A 335 -15.50 -1.98 10.66
N TRP A 336 -14.23 -1.63 10.90
CA TRP A 336 -13.12 -2.54 10.64
C TRP A 336 -13.18 -3.82 11.50
N ASN A 337 -13.58 -3.73 12.77
CA ASN A 337 -13.83 -4.91 13.61
C ASN A 337 -14.92 -5.81 13.02
N SER A 338 -16.00 -5.25 12.48
CA SER A 338 -17.09 -6.01 11.86
C SER A 338 -16.66 -6.77 10.60
N LEU A 339 -15.56 -6.36 9.97
CA LEU A 339 -14.92 -7.09 8.87
C LEU A 339 -13.99 -8.19 9.36
N GLY A 340 -13.70 -8.27 10.66
CA GLY A 340 -12.72 -9.19 11.25
C GLY A 340 -11.29 -8.64 11.32
N ALA A 341 -11.11 -7.32 11.14
CA ALA A 341 -9.79 -6.70 11.32
C ALA A 341 -9.38 -6.72 12.81
N PRO A 342 -8.09 -6.89 13.13
CA PRO A 342 -7.59 -6.87 14.51
C PRO A 342 -7.80 -5.50 15.15
N SER A 343 -7.72 -5.48 16.47
CA SER A 343 -8.01 -4.27 17.26
C SER A 343 -6.96 -3.89 18.29
N ARG A 344 -6.09 -4.83 18.64
CA ARG A 344 -5.09 -4.63 19.67
C ARG A 344 -3.76 -5.22 19.24
N LEU A 345 -2.66 -4.61 19.65
CA LEU A 345 -1.30 -5.12 19.48
C LEU A 345 -1.15 -6.51 20.14
N ALA A 346 -1.85 -6.73 21.26
CA ALA A 346 -1.92 -8.04 21.92
C ALA A 346 -2.52 -9.16 21.04
N ASP A 347 -3.29 -8.84 19.99
CA ASP A 347 -3.77 -9.85 19.01
C ASP A 347 -2.61 -10.46 18.18
N TYR A 348 -1.43 -9.84 18.22
CA TYR A 348 -0.18 -10.28 17.58
C TYR A 348 0.94 -10.59 18.58
N ASP A 349 0.60 -10.83 19.85
CA ASP A 349 1.57 -11.07 20.93
C ASP A 349 2.56 -9.90 21.15
N ILE A 350 2.14 -8.68 20.83
CA ILE A 350 2.95 -7.46 21.03
C ILE A 350 2.56 -6.81 22.35
N ASP A 351 3.55 -6.58 23.20
CA ASP A 351 3.44 -5.85 24.47
C ASP A 351 4.30 -4.57 24.48
N GLU A 352 4.43 -3.96 25.66
CA GLU A 352 5.18 -2.71 25.85
C GLU A 352 6.70 -2.86 25.73
N SER A 353 7.24 -4.09 25.71
CA SER A 353 8.68 -4.35 25.86
C SER A 353 9.55 -3.73 24.76
N GLU A 354 9.03 -3.63 23.54
CA GLU A 354 9.74 -3.08 22.38
C GLU A 354 9.25 -1.67 21.97
N PHE A 355 8.48 -0.98 22.83
CA PHE A 355 7.96 0.36 22.49
C PHE A 355 9.07 1.34 22.16
N ASP A 356 10.15 1.35 22.94
CA ASP A 356 11.28 2.24 22.70
C ASP A 356 11.92 1.97 21.33
N SER A 357 12.07 0.70 20.95
CA SER A 357 12.57 0.26 19.65
C SER A 357 11.67 0.73 18.50
N MET A 358 10.34 0.57 18.64
CA MET A 358 9.36 1.01 17.65
C MET A 358 9.32 2.53 17.51
N ILE A 359 9.44 3.27 18.62
CA ILE A 359 9.50 4.73 18.61
C ILE A 359 10.76 5.20 17.89
N GLU A 360 11.96 4.69 18.24
CA GLU A 360 13.20 5.04 17.54
C GLU A 360 13.07 4.81 16.02
N LYS A 361 12.50 3.67 15.62
CA LYS A 361 12.33 3.30 14.21
C LYS A 361 11.31 4.18 13.47
N THR A 362 10.30 4.70 14.17
CA THR A 362 9.34 5.66 13.59
C THR A 362 10.02 6.95 13.15
N PHE A 363 11.06 7.39 13.86
CA PHE A 363 11.78 8.64 13.63
C PHE A 363 13.10 8.49 12.83
N ILE A 364 13.30 7.39 12.10
CA ILE A 364 14.47 7.21 11.21
C ILE A 364 14.53 8.34 10.16
N LYS A 365 13.37 8.76 9.64
CA LYS A 365 13.25 9.97 8.80
C LYS A 365 12.66 11.10 9.64
N PRO A 366 13.11 12.36 9.44
CA PRO A 366 12.56 13.50 10.15
C PRO A 366 11.11 13.77 9.73
N GLY A 367 10.32 14.31 10.65
CA GLY A 367 8.91 14.64 10.43
C GLY A 367 8.00 13.40 10.45
N VAL A 368 7.10 13.35 11.43
CA VAL A 368 6.07 12.30 11.54
C VAL A 368 4.73 13.00 11.69
N GLY A 369 3.86 12.85 10.70
CA GLY A 369 2.58 13.56 10.65
C GLY A 369 2.68 14.95 10.01
N THR A 370 1.57 15.39 9.41
CA THR A 370 1.42 16.71 8.75
C THR A 370 0.15 17.41 9.26
N TYR A 371 -0.94 16.66 9.41
CA TYR A 371 -2.15 17.16 10.06
C TYR A 371 -1.89 17.38 11.55
N LYS A 372 -1.23 16.43 12.20
CA LYS A 372 -0.65 16.60 13.54
C LYS A 372 0.78 16.08 13.53
N GLU A 373 1.74 16.97 13.75
CA GLU A 373 3.13 16.55 13.95
C GLU A 373 3.23 15.79 15.27
N LEU A 374 3.81 14.59 15.23
CA LEU A 374 3.95 13.71 16.37
C LEU A 374 5.38 13.76 16.90
N ASP A 375 5.51 13.90 18.21
CA ASP A 375 6.74 13.63 18.93
C ASP A 375 6.78 12.18 19.45
N ARG A 376 7.86 11.84 20.16
CA ARG A 376 8.06 10.50 20.72
C ARG A 376 7.02 10.13 21.78
N GLU A 377 6.51 11.09 22.53
CA GLU A 377 5.48 10.86 23.54
C GLU A 377 4.11 10.66 22.89
N SER A 378 3.79 11.39 21.82
CA SER A 378 2.60 11.16 21.00
C SER A 378 2.59 9.75 20.40
N VAL A 379 3.71 9.30 19.83
CA VAL A 379 3.82 7.92 19.31
C VAL A 379 3.67 6.89 20.44
N ARG A 380 4.29 7.13 21.61
CA ARG A 380 4.14 6.26 22.77
C ARG A 380 2.70 6.17 23.25
N ASP A 381 1.98 7.29 23.30
CA ASP A 381 0.57 7.35 23.67
C ASP A 381 -0.29 6.51 22.71
N ILE A 382 -0.10 6.67 21.39
CA ILE A 382 -0.81 5.88 20.37
C ILE A 382 -0.52 4.39 20.53
N LEU A 383 0.73 3.99 20.75
CA LEU A 383 1.09 2.59 20.99
C LEU A 383 0.43 2.04 22.27
N LYS A 384 0.37 2.83 23.34
CA LYS A 384 -0.31 2.44 24.59
C LYS A 384 -1.82 2.28 24.42
N ARG A 385 -2.48 3.18 23.68
CA ARG A 385 -3.90 3.06 23.32
C ARG A 385 -4.17 1.82 22.48
N SER A 386 -3.15 1.35 21.77
CA SER A 386 -3.21 0.20 20.87
C SER A 386 -3.00 -1.17 21.55
N LEU A 387 -2.75 -1.24 22.86
CA LEU A 387 -2.50 -2.50 23.59
C LEU A 387 -3.75 -3.36 23.83
#